data_AF-A0AAE5CPE7-F1
#
_entry.id   AF-A0AAE5CPE7-F1
#
_cell.length_a   1.000
_cell.length_b   1.000
_cell.length_c   1.000
_cell.angle_alpha   90.00
_cell.angle_beta   90.00
_cell.angle_gamma   90.00
#
_symmetry.space_group_name_H-M   'P 1'
#
loop_
_entity.id
_entity.type
_entity.pdbx_description
1 polymer ?
#
loop_
_entity_poly.entity_id
_entity_poly.type
_entity_poly.pdbx_seq_one_letter_code
_entity_poly.pdbx_strand_id
1 'polypeptide(L)'
;MTEDFHRPVMVLETMSHLLQDRPSIHLDCTLGDGGHALEVLRRSPETFVIGFDVDGEALSVAKERLDREFGGRFLALKADYRRLPEVLAGLGVPRVDTVLYDLGVSSRQLDSPERGFSYWGDGPLDMRM
;
A
#
# COMPACT_ATOMS: atom_id res chain seq x y z
N MET A 1 -9.76 -19.52 10.55
CA MET A 1 -8.29 -19.70 10.43
C MET A 1 -7.73 -18.31 10.36
N THR A 2 -6.87 -17.92 11.29
CA THR A 2 -6.25 -16.59 11.29
C THR A 2 -5.52 -16.44 9.96
N GLU A 3 -6.00 -15.56 9.08
CA GLU A 3 -5.28 -15.23 7.85
C GLU A 3 -3.91 -14.71 8.26
N ASP A 4 -2.87 -15.50 7.96
CA ASP A 4 -1.49 -15.05 8.08
C ASP A 4 -1.27 -13.99 7.00
N PHE A 5 -1.63 -12.75 7.34
CA PHE A 5 -1.33 -11.61 6.49
C PHE A 5 0.17 -11.55 6.22
N HIS A 6 0.53 -11.33 4.96
CA HIS A 6 1.91 -11.19 4.51
C HIS A 6 2.68 -10.18 5.38
N ARG A 7 3.82 -10.61 5.95
CA ARG A 7 4.74 -9.73 6.65
C ARG A 7 5.53 -8.92 5.62
N PRO A 8 5.47 -7.58 5.67
CA PRO A 8 6.15 -6.76 4.67
C PRO A 8 7.67 -6.95 4.67
N VAL A 9 8.28 -6.84 3.49
CA VAL A 9 9.72 -6.96 3.29
C VAL A 9 10.44 -5.84 4.06
N MET A 10 11.51 -6.17 4.79
CA MET A 10 12.34 -5.20 5.53
C MET A 10 11.54 -4.25 6.44
N VAL A 11 10.45 -4.73 7.05
CA VAL A 11 9.52 -3.89 7.82
C VAL A 11 10.18 -3.10 8.96
N LEU A 12 11.23 -3.61 9.60
CA LEU A 12 11.88 -2.90 10.71
C LEU A 12 12.75 -1.75 10.20
N GLU A 13 13.50 -2.01 9.15
CA GLU A 13 14.35 -1.05 8.45
C GLU A 13 13.50 0.04 7.80
N THR A 14 12.43 -0.34 7.11
CA THR A 14 11.51 0.63 6.50
C THR A 14 10.88 1.54 7.56
N MET A 15 10.43 1.00 8.69
CA MET A 15 9.87 1.84 9.76
C MET A 15 10.91 2.73 10.45
N SER A 16 12.17 2.30 10.58
CA SER A 16 13.21 3.15 11.19
C SER A 16 13.53 4.39 10.35
N HIS A 17 13.26 4.35 9.04
CA HIS A 17 13.44 5.49 8.13
C HIS A 17 12.17 6.33 7.90
N LEU A 18 10.98 5.73 7.98
CA LEU A 18 9.72 6.41 7.66
C LEU A 18 9.06 7.13 8.84
N LEU A 19 9.17 6.59 10.06
CA LEU A 19 8.39 7.11 11.18
C LEU A 19 8.88 8.52 11.58
N GLN A 20 7.92 9.41 11.82
CA GLN A 20 8.15 10.77 12.27
C GLN A 20 7.66 10.92 13.71
N ASP A 21 8.41 11.66 14.54
CA ASP A 21 8.02 12.02 15.91
C ASP A 21 7.26 13.36 15.94
N ARG A 22 6.25 13.45 15.05
CA ARG A 22 5.33 14.59 14.90
C ARG A 22 4.16 14.20 13.99
N PRO A 23 3.05 14.95 14.00
CA PRO A 23 2.03 14.82 12.97
C PRO A 23 2.64 14.90 11.57
N SER A 24 2.29 13.93 10.72
CA SER A 24 2.89 13.79 9.40
C SER A 24 1.95 13.14 8.40
N ILE A 25 2.19 13.37 7.11
CA ILE A 25 1.52 12.67 6.01
C ILE A 25 2.52 11.70 5.37
N HIS A 26 2.22 10.42 5.45
CA HIS A 26 2.96 9.36 4.77
C HIS A 26 2.24 8.95 3.49
N LEU A 27 3.00 8.82 2.40
CA LEU A 27 2.50 8.30 1.12
C LEU A 27 3.10 6.94 0.83
N ASP A 28 2.27 5.91 0.78
CA ASP A 28 2.62 4.58 0.27
C ASP A 28 2.23 4.51 -1.21
N CYS A 29 3.22 4.49 -2.10
CA CYS A 29 2.99 4.52 -3.55
C CYS A 29 2.70 3.14 -4.18
N THR A 30 2.81 2.09 -3.38
CA THR A 30 2.67 0.68 -3.77
C THR A 30 1.97 -0.05 -2.64
N LEU A 31 0.77 0.41 -2.30
CA LEU A 31 0.07 0.03 -1.08
C LEU A 31 -0.09 -1.49 -0.93
N GLY A 32 -0.31 -2.19 -2.05
CA GLY A 32 -0.59 -3.62 -2.06
C GLY A 32 -1.76 -3.95 -1.12
N ASP A 33 -1.61 -5.03 -0.35
CA ASP A 33 -2.57 -5.44 0.70
C ASP A 33 -2.41 -4.62 2.02
N GLY A 34 -1.75 -3.46 1.96
CA GLY A 34 -1.66 -2.49 3.06
C GLY A 34 -0.67 -2.85 4.17
N GLY A 35 0.31 -3.71 3.89
CA GLY A 35 1.22 -4.26 4.89
C GLY A 35 2.12 -3.20 5.55
N HIS A 36 2.83 -2.39 4.75
CA HIS A 36 3.67 -1.31 5.28
C HIS A 36 2.84 -0.19 5.90
N ALA A 37 1.77 0.23 5.23
CA ALA A 37 0.80 1.20 5.75
C ALA A 37 0.25 0.84 7.13
N LEU A 38 -0.10 -0.44 7.37
CA LEU A 38 -0.54 -0.91 8.69
C LEU A 38 0.50 -0.63 9.78
N GLU A 39 1.77 -0.91 9.49
CA GLU A 39 2.85 -0.77 10.46
C GLU A 39 3.15 0.70 10.76
N VAL A 40 3.01 1.59 9.76
CA VAL A 40 3.03 3.04 9.98
C VAL A 40 1.88 3.47 10.88
N LEU A 41 0.64 3.07 10.56
CA LEU A 41 -0.56 3.46 11.30
C LEU A 41 -0.56 2.99 12.76
N ARG A 42 0.05 1.83 13.02
CA ARG A 42 0.22 1.26 14.37
C ARG A 42 1.31 1.95 15.19
N ARG A 43 2.43 2.32 14.56
CA ARG A 43 3.62 2.83 15.26
C ARG A 43 3.67 4.36 15.34
N SER A 44 2.97 5.07 14.45
CA SER A 44 2.84 6.52 14.48
C SER A 44 1.36 6.95 14.52
N PRO A 45 0.80 7.15 15.73
CA PRO A 45 -0.60 7.52 15.92
C PRO A 45 -1.00 8.87 15.30
N GLU A 46 -0.03 9.77 15.10
CA GLU A 46 -0.27 11.10 14.51
C GLU A 46 -0.01 11.16 13.00
N THR A 47 0.38 10.04 12.39
CA THR A 47 0.58 9.96 10.94
C THR A 47 -0.73 9.67 10.22
N PHE A 48 -1.01 10.45 9.18
CA PHE A 48 -2.03 10.17 8.18
C PHE A 48 -1.39 9.43 7.00
N VAL A 49 -1.98 8.32 6.57
CA VAL A 49 -1.46 7.53 5.44
C VAL A 49 -2.33 7.70 4.21
N ILE A 50 -1.73 8.11 3.10
CA ILE A 50 -2.31 8.04 1.76
C ILE A 50 -1.67 6.83 1.06
N GLY A 51 -2.48 5.93 0.51
CA GLY A 51 -2.02 4.74 -0.19
C GLY A 51 -2.48 4.74 -1.65
N PHE A 52 -1.55 4.53 -2.58
CA PHE A 52 -1.82 4.35 -4.01
C PHE A 52 -1.54 2.91 -4.42
N ASP A 53 -2.41 2.38 -5.25
CA ASP A 53 -2.12 1.18 -6.04
C ASP A 53 -2.88 1.24 -7.37
N VAL A 54 -2.35 0.55 -8.38
CA VAL A 54 -3.02 0.39 -9.67
C VAL A 54 -3.95 -0.82 -9.68
N ASP A 55 -3.69 -1.79 -8.79
CA ASP A 55 -4.46 -3.02 -8.66
C ASP A 55 -5.70 -2.80 -7.77
N GLY A 56 -6.89 -3.01 -8.35
CA GLY A 56 -8.15 -2.82 -7.64
C GLY A 56 -8.39 -3.85 -6.54
N GLU A 57 -7.86 -5.06 -6.68
CA GLU A 57 -8.04 -6.13 -5.70
C GLU A 57 -7.21 -5.84 -4.45
N ALA A 58 -5.95 -5.46 -4.63
CA ALA A 58 -5.05 -5.04 -3.56
C ALA A 58 -5.64 -3.89 -2.73
N LEU A 59 -6.18 -2.87 -3.41
CA LEU A 59 -6.86 -1.75 -2.74
C LEU A 59 -8.08 -2.17 -1.94
N SER A 60 -8.88 -3.11 -2.46
CA SER A 60 -10.06 -3.59 -1.74
C SER A 60 -9.66 -4.25 -0.43
N VAL A 61 -8.60 -5.07 -0.47
CA VAL A 61 -8.06 -5.77 0.71
C VAL A 61 -7.47 -4.79 1.70
N ALA A 62 -6.67 -3.82 1.23
CA ALA A 62 -6.10 -2.80 2.09
C ALA A 62 -7.18 -1.95 2.77
N LYS A 63 -8.24 -1.57 2.05
CA LYS A 63 -9.39 -0.84 2.61
C LYS A 63 -10.11 -1.64 3.68
N GLU A 64 -10.50 -2.87 3.39
CA GLU A 64 -11.18 -3.74 4.36
C GLU A 64 -10.36 -3.91 5.64
N ARG A 65 -9.05 -4.08 5.49
CA ARG A 65 -8.10 -4.26 6.59
C ARG A 65 -7.91 -2.98 7.42
N LEU A 66 -7.70 -1.84 6.77
CA LEU A 66 -7.23 -0.62 7.42
C LEU A 66 -8.36 0.35 7.79
N ASP A 67 -9.43 0.45 7.01
CA ASP A 67 -10.52 1.39 7.31
C ASP A 67 -11.22 1.05 8.63
N ARG A 68 -11.31 -0.25 8.95
CA ARG A 68 -11.95 -0.73 10.18
C ARG A 68 -11.30 -0.19 11.45
N GLU A 69 -9.97 -0.07 11.46
CA GLU A 69 -9.19 0.32 12.64
C GLU A 69 -8.64 1.75 12.54
N PHE A 70 -8.46 2.25 11.32
CA PHE A 70 -7.72 3.48 11.03
C PHE A 70 -8.44 4.43 10.06
N GLY A 71 -9.72 4.24 9.74
CA GLY A 71 -10.44 5.04 8.73
C GLY A 71 -10.44 6.56 8.96
N GLY A 72 -10.12 7.05 10.16
CA GLY A 72 -9.91 8.48 10.42
C GLY A 72 -8.54 9.03 10.00
N ARG A 73 -7.58 8.17 9.66
CA ARG A 73 -6.17 8.52 9.36
C ARG A 73 -5.62 7.79 8.14
N PHE A 74 -6.49 7.23 7.30
CA PHE A 74 -6.10 6.44 6.14
C PHE A 74 -6.96 6.79 4.93
N LEU A 75 -6.34 6.86 3.76
CA LEU A 75 -7.00 7.06 2.47
C LEU A 75 -6.33 6.19 1.40
N ALA A 76 -7.09 5.24 0.83
CA ALA A 76 -6.64 4.42 -0.29
C ALA A 76 -7.27 4.85 -1.62
N LEU A 77 -6.43 5.11 -2.63
CA LEU A 77 -6.83 5.57 -3.96
C LEU A 77 -6.29 4.65 -5.04
N LYS A 78 -7.16 4.35 -6.02
CA LYS A 78 -6.74 3.68 -7.25
C LYS A 78 -6.03 4.69 -8.14
N ALA A 79 -4.71 4.66 -8.11
CA ALA A 79 -3.87 5.64 -8.75
C ALA A 79 -2.52 5.03 -9.12
N ASP A 80 -2.01 5.44 -10.27
CA ASP A 80 -0.63 5.18 -10.64
C ASP A 80 0.27 6.23 -9.98
N TYR A 81 1.32 5.79 -9.28
CA TYR A 81 2.26 6.70 -8.60
C TYR A 81 2.94 7.68 -9.56
N ARG A 82 3.00 7.41 -10.87
CA ARG A 82 3.50 8.35 -11.89
C ARG A 82 2.65 9.62 -11.98
N ARG A 83 1.40 9.57 -11.51
CA ARG A 83 0.46 10.70 -11.48
C ARG A 83 0.39 11.40 -10.12
N LEU A 84 1.32 11.09 -9.21
CA LEU A 84 1.34 11.61 -7.84
C LEU A 84 1.12 13.13 -7.75
N PRO A 85 1.78 14.01 -8.53
CA PRO A 85 1.55 15.45 -8.42
C PRO A 85 0.11 15.86 -8.71
N GLU A 86 -0.52 15.26 -9.72
CA GLU A 86 -1.91 15.53 -10.12
C GLU A 86 -2.90 15.05 -9.04
N VAL A 87 -2.67 13.85 -8.51
CA VAL A 87 -3.53 13.23 -7.50
C VAL A 87 -3.46 14.02 -6.19
N LEU A 88 -2.25 14.36 -5.72
CA LEU A 88 -2.08 15.15 -4.50
C LEU A 88 -2.66 16.57 -4.64
N ALA A 89 -2.49 17.21 -5.79
CA ALA A 89 -3.11 18.50 -6.07
C ALA A 89 -4.65 18.42 -6.01
N GLY A 90 -5.24 17.37 -6.58
CA GLY A 90 -6.68 17.12 -6.52
C GLY A 90 -7.22 16.87 -5.10
N LEU A 91 -6.39 16.36 -4.20
CA LEU A 91 -6.71 16.20 -2.77
C LEU A 91 -6.47 17.47 -1.95
N GLY A 92 -5.89 18.52 -2.53
CA GLY A 92 -5.47 19.70 -1.78
C GLY A 92 -4.32 19.41 -0.81
N VAL A 93 -3.50 18.38 -1.09
CA VAL A 93 -2.33 18.00 -0.28
C VAL A 93 -1.08 18.60 -0.91
N PRO A 94 -0.54 19.73 -0.40
CA PRO A 94 0.59 20.42 -1.03
C PRO A 94 1.93 19.73 -0.76
N ARG A 95 2.01 18.87 0.26
CA ARG A 95 3.24 18.21 0.70
C ARG A 95 2.92 16.90 1.42
N VAL A 96 3.80 15.93 1.27
CA VAL A 96 3.90 14.72 2.10
C VAL A 96 5.26 14.71 2.81
N ASP A 97 5.32 14.12 3.99
CA ASP A 97 6.54 14.10 4.82
C ASP A 97 7.44 12.93 4.48
N THR A 98 6.85 11.77 4.19
CA THR A 98 7.58 10.56 3.80
C THR A 98 6.88 9.83 2.68
N VAL A 99 7.66 9.14 1.84
CA VAL A 99 7.17 8.38 0.69
C VAL A 99 7.83 7.01 0.67
N LEU A 100 7.04 5.96 0.46
CA LEU A 100 7.52 4.59 0.27
C LEU A 100 7.20 4.09 -1.14
N TYR A 101 8.15 3.36 -1.73
CA TYR A 101 7.98 2.55 -2.92
C TYR A 101 8.54 1.16 -2.64
N ASP A 102 7.66 0.17 -2.47
CA ASP A 102 7.99 -1.25 -2.43
C ASP A 102 7.74 -1.84 -3.82
N LEU A 103 8.77 -1.79 -4.67
CA LEU A 103 8.65 -2.12 -6.08
C LEU A 103 8.68 -3.63 -6.29
N GLY A 104 7.65 -4.17 -6.94
CA GLY A 104 7.57 -5.58 -7.27
C GLY A 104 6.15 -5.99 -7.62
N VAL A 105 5.91 -7.30 -7.50
CA VAL A 105 4.57 -7.91 -7.57
C VAL A 105 4.21 -8.42 -6.18
N SER A 106 2.92 -8.40 -5.83
CA SER A 106 2.46 -8.94 -4.55
C SER A 106 2.44 -10.47 -4.56
N SER A 107 2.45 -11.08 -3.37
CA SER A 107 2.26 -12.55 -3.25
C SER A 107 0.96 -13.00 -3.91
N ARG A 108 -0.14 -12.25 -3.72
CA ARG A 108 -1.43 -12.53 -4.37
C ARG A 108 -1.32 -12.57 -5.90
N GLN A 109 -0.59 -11.64 -6.50
CA GLN A 109 -0.38 -11.63 -7.95
C GLN A 109 0.39 -12.85 -8.44
N LEU A 110 1.34 -13.35 -7.64
CA LEU A 110 2.12 -14.57 -7.95
C LEU A 110 1.33 -15.86 -7.69
N ASP A 111 0.51 -15.88 -6.64
CA ASP A 111 -0.22 -17.05 -6.14
C ASP A 111 -1.54 -17.30 -6.90
N SER A 112 -2.01 -16.31 -7.67
CA SER A 112 -3.20 -16.36 -8.54
C SER A 112 -2.83 -16.68 -10.00
N PRO A 113 -2.99 -17.95 -10.48
CA PRO A 113 -2.62 -18.31 -11.86
C PRO A 113 -3.36 -17.49 -12.91
N GLU A 114 -4.61 -17.10 -12.65
CA GLU A 114 -5.44 -16.27 -13.53
C GLU A 114 -4.84 -14.88 -13.82
N ARG A 115 -3.90 -14.40 -12.99
CA ARG A 115 -3.20 -13.13 -13.18
C ARG A 115 -1.99 -13.26 -14.12
N GLY A 116 -1.51 -14.47 -14.37
CA GLY A 116 -0.46 -14.74 -15.37
C GLY A 116 0.95 -14.25 -15.01
N PHE A 117 1.25 -13.94 -13.74
CA PHE A 117 2.58 -13.51 -13.31
C PHE A 117 3.55 -14.67 -13.03
N SER A 118 3.03 -15.87 -12.76
CA SER A 118 3.82 -17.04 -12.39
C SER A 118 3.84 -18.07 -13.52
N TYR A 119 4.99 -18.70 -13.74
CA TYR A 119 5.14 -19.83 -14.67
C TYR A 119 4.84 -21.19 -14.02
N TRP A 120 4.56 -21.22 -12.70
CA TRP A 120 4.30 -22.46 -11.96
C TRP A 120 2.85 -22.95 -12.10
N GLY A 121 1.90 -22.04 -12.33
CA GLY A 121 0.48 -22.35 -12.57
C GLY A 121 0.10 -22.06 -14.01
N ASP A 122 -0.79 -22.87 -14.59
CA ASP A 122 -1.36 -22.59 -15.92
C ASP A 122 -2.36 -21.43 -15.82
N GLY A 123 -2.28 -20.49 -16.76
CA GLY A 123 -3.03 -19.23 -16.72
C GLY A 123 -2.87 -18.40 -17.99
N PRO A 124 -3.71 -17.37 -18.18
CA PRO A 124 -3.61 -16.48 -19.33
C PRO A 124 -2.33 -15.64 -19.25
N LEU A 125 -1.79 -15.24 -20.41
CA LEU A 125 -0.69 -14.28 -20.50
C LEU A 125 -1.22 -12.85 -20.25
N ASP A 126 -1.60 -12.57 -19.00
CA ASP A 126 -2.16 -11.28 -18.60
C ASP A 126 -1.07 -10.31 -18.09
N MET A 127 -0.50 -10.58 -16.91
CA MET A 127 0.57 -9.79 -16.28
C MET A 127 0.21 -8.33 -15.96
N ARG A 128 -1.08 -7.92 -16.07
CA ARG A 128 -1.51 -6.58 -15.69
C ARG A 128 -1.79 -6.50 -14.18
N MET A 129 -1.36 -5.38 -13.60
CA MET A 129 -1.68 -4.97 -12.24
C MET A 129 -2.99 -4.18 -12.24
#